data_AF-A0A382AX93-F1
#
_entry.id   AF-A0A382AX93-F1
#
_cell.length_a   1.000
_cell.length_b   1.000
_cell.length_c   1.000
_cell.angle_alpha   90.00
_cell.angle_beta   90.00
_cell.angle_gamma   90.00
#
_symmetry.space_group_name_H-M   'P 1'
#
loop_
_entity.id
_entity.type
_entity.pdbx_description
1 polymer ?
#
loop_
_entity_poly.entity_id
_entity_poly.type
_entity_poly.pdbx_seq_one_letter_code
_entity_poly.pdbx_strand_id
1 'polypeptide(L)'
;MNSNNVNAEKEFICKIASRIHQSGFITPAVFFLELTKPLSLIGSHAMIFFGPIINAFINTEGYYKAAEIFEKPENIELLIQEIEKLEKKIVHVER
;
A
#
# COMPACT_ATOMS: atom_id res chain seq x y z
N MET A 1 -16.59 -8.26 -12.39
CA MET A 1 -16.13 -7.08 -11.62
C MET A 1 -16.36 -5.83 -12.46
N ASN A 2 -16.90 -4.76 -11.89
CA ASN A 2 -17.23 -3.51 -12.58
C ASN A 2 -15.96 -2.64 -12.77
N SER A 3 -15.71 -2.12 -13.98
CA SER A 3 -14.56 -1.26 -14.29
C SER A 3 -14.44 -0.03 -13.38
N ASN A 4 -15.55 0.45 -12.82
CA ASN A 4 -15.55 1.57 -11.88
C ASN A 4 -14.79 1.27 -10.58
N ASN A 5 -14.82 0.01 -10.10
CA ASN A 5 -14.13 -0.37 -8.86
C ASN A 5 -12.61 -0.44 -9.08
N VAL A 6 -12.16 -1.03 -10.19
CA VAL A 6 -10.73 -1.17 -10.53
C VAL A 6 -10.04 0.19 -10.59
N ASN A 7 -10.71 1.21 -11.15
CA ASN A 7 -10.18 2.56 -11.21
C ASN A 7 -10.06 3.21 -9.81
N ALA A 8 -11.03 2.97 -8.92
CA ALA A 8 -11.00 3.47 -7.56
C ALA A 8 -9.93 2.78 -6.69
N GLU A 9 -9.72 1.47 -6.86
CA GLU A 9 -8.62 0.71 -6.22
C GLU A 9 -7.27 1.29 -6.65
N LYS A 10 -7.07 1.47 -7.96
CA LYS A 10 -5.84 2.04 -8.51
C LYS A 10 -5.57 3.47 -8.02
N GLU A 11 -6.60 4.33 -8.01
CA GLU A 11 -6.46 5.70 -7.51
C GLU A 11 -6.05 5.72 -6.02
N PHE A 12 -6.63 4.82 -5.22
CA PHE A 12 -6.27 4.68 -3.82
C PHE A 12 -4.81 4.22 -3.65
N ILE A 13 -4.37 3.23 -4.43
CA ILE A 13 -2.99 2.75 -4.44
C ILE A 13 -2.01 3.87 -4.82
N CYS A 14 -2.31 4.65 -5.86
CA CYS A 14 -1.48 5.79 -6.27
C CYS A 14 -1.36 6.86 -5.17
N LYS A 15 -2.44 7.11 -4.40
CA LYS A 15 -2.39 8.05 -3.26
C LYS A 15 -1.46 7.53 -2.16
N ILE A 16 -1.46 6.23 -1.87
CA ILE A 16 -0.55 5.63 -0.88
C ILE A 16 0.90 5.70 -1.38
N ALA A 17 1.15 5.32 -2.64
CA ALA A 17 2.48 5.42 -3.24
C ALA A 17 3.06 6.84 -3.13
N SER A 18 2.24 7.86 -3.43
CA SER A 18 2.66 9.27 -3.30
C SER A 18 3.00 9.66 -1.85
N ARG A 19 2.25 9.16 -0.86
CA ARG A 19 2.55 9.45 0.56
C ARG A 19 3.85 8.79 1.01
N ILE A 20 4.07 7.54 0.64
CA ILE A 20 5.31 6.81 0.94
C ILE A 20 6.50 7.54 0.33
N HIS A 21 6.39 7.90 -0.96
CA HIS A 21 7.42 8.63 -1.66
C HIS A 21 7.73 9.99 -0.98
N GLN A 22 6.71 10.80 -0.67
CA GLN A 22 6.89 12.10 0.02
C GLN A 22 7.46 11.97 1.44
N SER A 23 7.28 10.81 2.10
CA SER A 23 7.80 10.58 3.45
C SER A 23 9.31 10.28 3.50
N GLY A 24 9.94 9.96 2.35
CA GLY A 24 11.34 9.52 2.29
C GLY A 24 11.60 8.07 2.74
N PHE A 25 10.58 7.34 3.17
CA PHE A 25 10.68 5.95 3.65
C PHE A 25 10.52 4.90 2.55
N ILE A 26 10.98 5.17 1.33
CA ILE A 26 10.76 4.30 0.17
C ILE A 26 11.36 2.92 0.37
N THR A 27 12.66 2.85 0.70
CA THR A 27 13.39 1.59 0.90
C THR A 27 12.76 0.68 1.97
N PRO A 28 12.51 1.15 3.21
CA PRO A 28 11.87 0.29 4.21
C PRO A 28 10.42 -0.06 3.84
N ALA A 29 9.67 0.84 3.19
CA ALA A 29 8.31 0.53 2.74
C ALA A 29 8.27 -0.59 1.71
N VAL A 30 9.10 -0.52 0.66
CA VAL A 30 9.18 -1.58 -0.36
C VAL A 30 9.66 -2.89 0.27
N PHE A 31 10.66 -2.86 1.16
CA PHE A 31 11.12 -4.04 1.88
C PHE A 31 9.98 -4.74 2.63
N PHE A 32 9.21 -4.01 3.44
CA PHE A 32 8.08 -4.60 4.15
C PHE A 32 7.00 -5.13 3.21
N LEU A 33 6.69 -4.42 2.11
CA LEU A 33 5.72 -4.88 1.12
C LEU A 33 6.19 -6.17 0.41
N GLU A 34 7.47 -6.30 0.07
CA GLU A 34 8.05 -7.53 -0.50
C GLU A 34 7.93 -8.72 0.47
N LEU A 35 8.13 -8.49 1.78
CA LEU A 35 7.92 -9.52 2.80
C LEU A 35 6.47 -9.96 2.92
N THR A 36 5.51 -9.17 2.43
CA THR A 36 4.09 -9.53 2.44
C THR A 36 3.64 -10.37 1.25
N LYS A 37 4.44 -10.42 0.16
CA LYS A 37 4.17 -11.25 -1.03
C LYS A 37 4.09 -12.76 -0.76
N PRO A 38 4.94 -13.37 0.11
CA PRO A 38 4.69 -14.74 0.57
C PRO A 38 3.46 -14.76 1.50
N LEU A 39 2.30 -14.97 0.90
CA LEU A 39 0.94 -14.89 1.45
C LEU A 39 0.62 -15.71 2.71
N SER A 40 1.56 -16.44 3.32
CA SER A 40 1.26 -17.30 4.47
C SER A 40 1.24 -16.60 5.83
N LEU A 41 1.68 -15.33 5.94
CA LEU A 41 1.96 -14.74 7.27
C LEU A 41 1.00 -13.63 7.75
N ILE A 42 0.16 -13.01 6.90
CA ILE A 42 -0.42 -11.69 7.24
C ILE A 42 -1.95 -11.67 7.40
N GLY A 43 -2.69 -12.64 6.86
CA GLY A 43 -4.16 -12.61 6.89
C GLY A 43 -4.79 -12.64 8.30
N SER A 44 -4.15 -13.28 9.28
CA SER A 44 -4.68 -13.41 10.66
C SER A 44 -3.90 -12.65 11.73
N HIS A 45 -2.58 -12.49 11.58
CA HIS A 45 -1.74 -11.91 12.64
C HIS A 45 -1.59 -10.39 12.55
N ALA A 46 -1.67 -9.80 11.35
CA ALA A 46 -1.51 -8.35 11.20
C ALA A 46 -2.74 -7.58 11.73
N MET A 47 -3.95 -8.07 11.50
CA MET A 47 -5.19 -7.50 12.08
C MET A 47 -5.18 -7.54 13.62
N ILE A 48 -4.69 -8.63 14.21
CA ILE A 48 -4.57 -8.77 15.68
C ILE A 48 -3.48 -7.85 16.23
N PHE A 49 -2.33 -7.76 15.55
CA PHE A 49 -1.22 -6.89 15.94
C PHE A 49 -1.59 -5.40 15.90
N PHE A 50 -2.25 -4.95 14.83
CA PHE A 50 -2.62 -3.54 14.66
C PHE A 50 -3.97 -3.15 15.29
N GLY A 51 -4.80 -4.12 15.70
CA GLY A 51 -6.14 -3.89 16.27
C GLY A 51 -6.22 -2.82 17.37
N PRO A 52 -5.32 -2.82 18.38
CA PRO A 52 -5.29 -1.80 19.43
C PRO A 52 -4.93 -0.39 18.92
N ILE A 53 -4.05 -0.29 17.93
CA ILE A 53 -3.58 0.99 17.36
C ILE A 53 -4.66 1.60 16.47
N ILE A 54 -5.36 0.76 15.70
CA ILE A 54 -6.41 1.19 14.77
C ILE A 54 -7.64 1.71 15.53
N ASN A 55 -8.10 1.00 16.57
CA ASN A 55 -9.25 1.40 17.37
C ASN A 55 -9.03 2.71 18.14
N ALA A 56 -7.79 3.05 18.46
CA ALA A 56 -7.48 4.22 19.27
C ALA A 56 -7.25 5.50 18.47
N PHE A 57 -6.89 5.42 17.18
CA PHE A 57 -6.36 6.59 16.45
C PHE A 57 -6.74 6.77 14.96
N ILE A 58 -7.50 5.85 14.34
CA ILE A 58 -7.74 5.91 12.87
C ILE A 58 -9.23 6.07 12.53
N ASN A 59 -9.55 6.99 11.62
CA ASN A 59 -10.85 7.06 10.95
C ASN A 59 -11.04 5.75 10.13
N THR A 60 -11.83 4.83 10.67
CA THR A 60 -11.84 3.38 10.35
C THR A 60 -12.06 3.04 8.87
N GLU A 61 -12.75 3.91 8.13
CA GLU A 61 -13.10 3.71 6.73
C GLU A 61 -11.87 3.52 5.82
N GLY A 62 -10.82 4.33 6.03
CA GLY A 62 -9.59 4.24 5.23
C GLY A 62 -8.81 2.95 5.47
N TYR A 63 -8.90 2.41 6.69
CA TYR A 63 -8.25 1.17 7.08
C TYR A 63 -8.95 -0.05 6.46
N TYR A 64 -10.28 -0.17 6.59
CA TYR A 64 -11.02 -1.28 6.00
C TYR A 64 -10.89 -1.33 4.48
N LYS A 65 -10.93 -0.16 3.83
CA LYS A 65 -10.70 -0.06 2.39
C LYS A 65 -9.29 -0.49 2.01
N ALA A 66 -8.27 -0.17 2.80
CA ALA A 66 -6.91 -0.65 2.55
C ALA A 66 -6.79 -2.16 2.75
N ALA A 67 -7.40 -2.71 3.81
CA ALA A 67 -7.40 -4.14 4.08
C ALA A 67 -8.05 -4.92 2.93
N GLU A 68 -9.23 -4.51 2.48
CA GLU A 68 -9.95 -5.13 1.34
C GLU A 68 -9.14 -5.06 0.04
N ILE A 69 -8.53 -3.92 -0.26
CA ILE A 69 -7.72 -3.75 -1.48
C ILE A 69 -6.46 -4.61 -1.43
N PHE A 70 -5.78 -4.68 -0.29
CA PHE A 70 -4.48 -5.34 -0.15
C PHE A 70 -4.55 -6.82 0.26
N GLU A 71 -5.75 -7.40 0.41
CA GLU A 71 -5.92 -8.87 0.42
C GLU A 71 -5.44 -9.50 -0.89
N LYS A 72 -5.47 -8.76 -2.00
CA LYS A 72 -5.00 -9.21 -3.31
C LYS A 72 -3.49 -8.94 -3.46
N PRO A 73 -2.65 -9.98 -3.66
CA PRO A 73 -1.21 -9.83 -3.88
C PRO A 73 -0.87 -8.89 -5.05
N GLU A 74 -1.71 -8.88 -6.08
CA GLU A 74 -1.52 -8.07 -7.28
C GLU A 74 -1.61 -6.57 -6.95
N ASN A 75 -2.38 -6.20 -5.94
CA ASN A 75 -2.51 -4.81 -5.50
C ASN A 75 -1.29 -4.38 -4.65
N ILE A 76 -0.63 -5.31 -3.95
CA ILE A 76 0.67 -5.06 -3.31
C ILE A 76 1.76 -4.84 -4.38
N GLU A 77 1.78 -5.69 -5.40
CA GLU A 77 2.70 -5.53 -6.54
C GLU A 77 2.48 -4.18 -7.25
N LEU A 78 1.22 -3.81 -7.51
CA LEU A 78 0.89 -2.52 -8.12
C LEU A 78 1.34 -1.34 -7.25
N LEU A 79 1.23 -1.44 -5.92
CA LEU A 79 1.73 -0.42 -4.99
C LEU A 79 3.25 -0.25 -5.10
N ILE A 80 4.00 -1.35 -5.10
CA ILE A 80 5.47 -1.33 -5.24
C ILE A 80 5.85 -0.68 -6.58
N GLN A 81 5.21 -1.08 -7.67
CA GLN A 81 5.47 -0.54 -9.01
C GLN A 81 5.22 0.97 -9.09
N GLU A 82 4.13 1.48 -8.51
CA GLU A 82 3.86 2.91 -8.51
C GLU A 82 4.83 3.70 -7.60
N ILE A 83 5.29 3.12 -6.48
CA ILE A 83 6.36 3.72 -5.66
C ILE A 83 7.65 3.85 -6.47
N GLU A 84 8.09 2.78 -7.13
CA GLU A 84 9.31 2.80 -7.95
C GLU A 84 9.23 3.77 -9.13
N LYS A 85 8.06 3.90 -9.73
CA LYS A 85 7.83 4.81 -10.85
C LYS A 85 7.94 6.27 -10.42
N LEU A 86 7.44 6.62 -9.23
CA LEU A 86 7.60 7.95 -8.64
C LEU A 86 9.08 8.24 -8.39
N GLU A 87 9.81 7.30 -7.79
CA GLU A 87 11.24 7.43 -7.52
C GLU A 87 12.05 7.62 -8.82
N LYS A 88 11.83 6.76 -9.81
CA LYS A 88 12.48 6.86 -11.13
C LYS A 88 12.22 8.22 -11.79
N LYS A 89 11.01 8.77 -11.64
CA LYS A 89 10.65 10.08 -12.20
C LYS A 89 11.44 11.21 -11.55
N ILE A 90 11.68 11.18 -10.24
CA ILE A 90 12.49 12.21 -9.56
C ILE A 90 13.95 12.12 -9.96
N VAL A 91 14.52 10.91 -9.97
CA VAL A 91 15.93 10.69 -10.33
C VAL A 91 16.24 11.18 -11.76
N HIS A 92 15.27 11.20 -12.68
CA HIS A 92 15.44 11.73 -14.04
C HIS A 92 15.18 13.24 -14.16
N VAL A 93 14.55 13.88 -13.18
CA VAL A 93 14.32 15.35 -13.16
C VAL A 93 15.53 16.08 -12.58
N GLU A 94 16.30 15.44 -11.71
CA GLU A 94 17.50 16.02 -11.08
C GLU A 94 18.81 15.82 -11.89
N ARG A 95 18.75 15.27 -13.10
CA ARG A 95 19.89 15.06 -14.02
C ARG A 95 19.77 15.92 -15.26
#